data_AF-A0A963N8I9-F1
#
_entry.id   AF-A0A963N8I9-F1
#
_cell.length_a   1.000
_cell.length_b   1.000
_cell.length_c   1.000
_cell.angle_alpha   90.00
_cell.angle_beta   90.00
_cell.angle_gamma   90.00
#
_symmetry.space_group_name_H-M   'P 1'
#
loop_
_entity.id
_entity.type
_entity.pdbx_description
1 polymer ?
#
loop_
_entity_poly.entity_id
_entity_poly.type
_entity_poly.pdbx_seq_one_letter_code
_entity_poly.pdbx_strand_id
1 'polypeptide(L)'
;MKARDGDSMLERRRAALKVIAAGGLAFAGGALGAAPGSVPATPDDGMLRRRIPSSGELLAAVGLGTYQSFNVADSASPALEQVLARFVALGGQMVDSSPMYGRSESIVGELAARLGIRERLFLASKVWTSGRAEGIRQMENSL
;
A
#
# COMPACT_ATOMS: atom_id res chain seq x y z
N MET A 1 17.77 47.64 29.31
CA MET A 1 16.99 47.19 28.13
C MET A 1 16.40 45.82 28.48
N LYS A 2 15.07 45.67 28.37
CA LYS A 2 14.21 44.60 28.93
C LYS A 2 14.51 43.19 28.39
N ALA A 3 14.65 42.21 29.29
CA ALA A 3 14.25 40.81 29.06
C ALA A 3 12.90 40.59 29.76
N ARG A 4 11.78 40.63 29.02
CA ARG A 4 10.42 40.50 29.58
C ARG A 4 9.43 39.70 28.72
N ASP A 5 9.90 38.91 27.75
CA ASP A 5 8.99 38.25 26.78
C ASP A 5 8.72 36.76 27.03
N GLY A 6 9.54 36.05 27.82
CA GLY A 6 9.40 34.60 28.03
C GLY A 6 8.19 34.19 28.87
N ASP A 7 7.87 34.97 29.91
CA ASP A 7 6.79 34.67 30.85
C ASP A 7 5.41 34.82 30.19
N SER A 8 5.29 35.80 29.28
CA SER A 8 4.06 36.09 28.53
C SER A 8 3.65 34.97 27.55
N MET A 9 4.61 34.20 27.05
CA MET A 9 4.37 33.12 26.09
C MET A 9 3.88 31.83 26.79
N LEU A 10 4.39 31.55 28.00
CA LEU A 10 3.96 30.43 28.81
C LEU A 10 2.55 30.62 29.38
N GLU A 11 2.23 31.85 29.78
CA GLU A 11 0.88 32.26 30.21
C GLU A 11 -0.16 32.07 29.09
N ARG A 12 0.17 32.49 27.85
CA ARG A 12 -0.71 32.32 26.67
C ARG A 12 -0.96 30.86 26.31
N ARG A 13 0.06 29.99 26.44
CA ARG A 13 -0.07 28.54 26.19
C ARG A 13 -0.98 27.87 27.22
N ARG A 14 -0.87 28.24 28.50
CA ARG A 14 -1.75 27.74 29.57
C ARG A 14 -3.19 28.23 29.42
N ALA A 15 -3.40 29.46 28.97
CA ALA A 15 -4.74 29.98 28.68
C ALA A 15 -5.41 29.23 27.52
N ALA A 16 -4.69 28.95 26.43
CA ALA A 16 -5.20 28.15 25.31
C ALA A 16 -5.59 26.72 25.71
N LEU A 17 -4.79 26.08 26.57
CA LEU A 17 -5.10 24.74 27.09
C LEU A 17 -6.35 24.71 27.99
N LYS A 18 -6.60 25.78 28.76
CA LYS A 18 -7.81 25.89 29.61
C LYS A 18 -9.08 26.12 28.78
N VAL A 19 -8.99 26.82 27.65
CA VAL A 19 -10.14 27.02 26.74
C VAL A 19 -10.53 25.71 26.04
N ILE A 20 -9.57 24.84 25.72
CA ILE A 20 -9.85 23.52 25.13
C ILE A 20 -10.47 22.57 26.17
N ALA A 21 -10.07 22.67 27.44
CA ALA A 21 -10.65 21.87 28.53
C ALA A 21 -12.06 22.31 28.97
N ALA A 22 -12.47 23.55 28.68
CA ALA A 22 -13.79 24.08 29.05
C ALA A 22 -14.82 24.06 27.89
N GLY A 23 -14.42 23.70 26.67
CA GLY A 23 -15.32 23.61 25.50
C GLY A 23 -15.89 22.20 25.21
N GLY A 24 -15.49 21.18 25.97
CA GLY A 24 -15.78 19.77 25.67
C GLY A 24 -17.09 19.20 26.21
N LEU A 25 -18.01 20.03 26.73
CA LEU A 25 -19.26 19.55 27.33
C LEU A 25 -20.54 20.08 26.67
N ALA A 26 -20.51 20.30 25.35
CA ALA A 26 -21.69 20.74 24.59
C ALA A 26 -21.74 20.20 23.16
N PHE A 27 -21.68 18.88 22.97
CA PHE A 27 -22.25 18.21 21.79
C PHE A 27 -22.79 16.82 22.16
N ALA A 28 -23.67 16.79 23.17
CA ALA A 28 -24.64 15.71 23.33
C ALA A 28 -25.85 16.06 22.44
N GLY A 29 -25.82 15.63 21.18
CA GLY A 29 -26.95 15.85 20.26
C GLY A 29 -26.52 15.78 18.79
N GLY A 30 -26.56 14.58 18.22
CA GLY A 30 -26.25 14.38 16.80
C GLY A 30 -25.99 12.94 16.38
N ALA A 31 -26.71 11.97 16.94
CA ALA A 31 -26.89 10.71 16.21
C ALA A 31 -27.85 11.01 15.05
N LEU A 32 -27.33 11.08 13.82
CA LEU A 32 -28.06 10.89 12.55
C LEU A 32 -27.08 11.08 11.38
N GLY A 33 -26.85 10.02 10.60
CA GLY A 33 -26.21 10.11 9.28
C GLY A 33 -24.93 9.30 9.08
N ALA A 34 -24.94 8.00 9.40
CA ALA A 34 -23.95 7.10 8.79
C ALA A 34 -24.26 6.98 7.29
N ALA A 35 -23.42 7.58 6.44
CA ALA A 35 -23.50 7.36 5.00
C ALA A 35 -23.18 5.88 4.70
N PRO A 36 -24.03 5.15 3.98
CA PRO A 36 -23.70 3.80 3.55
C PRO A 36 -22.59 3.90 2.50
N GLY A 37 -21.37 3.50 2.86
CA GLY A 37 -20.22 3.50 1.95
C GLY A 37 -18.87 3.85 2.57
N SER A 38 -18.81 4.29 3.83
CA SER A 38 -17.53 4.42 4.52
C SER A 38 -17.01 3.04 4.90
N VAL A 39 -16.20 2.45 4.02
CA VAL A 39 -15.36 1.30 4.36
C VAL A 39 -14.51 1.72 5.56
N PRO A 40 -14.56 0.99 6.70
CA PRO A 40 -13.77 1.33 7.86
C PRO A 40 -12.29 1.37 7.45
N ALA A 41 -11.65 2.53 7.65
CA ALA A 41 -10.22 2.66 7.46
C ALA A 41 -9.54 1.63 8.37
N THR A 42 -8.81 0.69 7.76
CA THR A 42 -7.99 -0.26 8.50
C THR A 42 -6.99 0.55 9.34
N PRO A 43 -6.77 0.21 10.62
CA PRO A 43 -5.81 0.91 11.47
C PRO A 43 -4.47 1.08 10.75
N ASP A 44 -3.92 2.30 10.81
CA ASP A 44 -2.68 2.67 10.12
C ASP A 44 -1.48 1.94 10.76
N ASP A 45 -1.07 0.82 10.18
CA ASP A 45 0.10 0.00 10.58
C ASP A 45 1.45 0.69 10.25
N GLY A 46 1.45 2.02 10.09
CA GLY A 46 2.59 2.81 9.63
C GLY A 46 2.96 2.62 8.15
N MET A 47 2.25 1.77 7.41
CA MET A 47 2.47 1.55 5.98
C MET A 47 1.89 2.69 5.15
N LEU A 48 2.75 3.52 4.57
CA LEU A 48 2.33 4.57 3.64
C LEU A 48 1.62 3.96 2.41
N ARG A 49 0.40 4.43 2.14
CA ARG A 49 -0.37 4.04 0.95
C ARG A 49 -0.61 5.22 0.01
N ARG A 50 -0.71 4.91 -1.29
CA ARG A 50 -1.02 5.87 -2.35
C ARG A 50 -2.26 5.42 -3.10
N ARG A 51 -3.09 6.39 -3.48
CA ARG A 51 -4.29 6.15 -4.28
C ARG A 51 -3.94 6.11 -5.76
N ILE A 52 -4.42 5.10 -6.48
CA ILE A 52 -4.41 5.07 -7.94
C ILE A 52 -5.47 6.06 -8.45
N PRO A 53 -5.12 7.08 -9.26
CA PRO A 53 -6.08 8.14 -9.63
C PRO A 53 -7.33 7.65 -10.36
N SER A 54 -7.22 6.64 -11.22
CA SER A 54 -8.32 6.15 -12.05
C SER A 54 -9.27 5.21 -11.30
N SER A 55 -8.74 4.29 -10.49
CA SER A 55 -9.55 3.28 -9.77
C SER A 55 -9.91 3.68 -8.34
N GLY A 56 -9.15 4.61 -7.74
CA GLY A 56 -9.29 4.95 -6.32
C GLY A 56 -8.70 3.91 -5.35
N GLU A 57 -8.19 2.78 -5.85
CA GLU A 57 -7.55 1.73 -5.05
C GLU A 57 -6.35 2.28 -4.27
N LEU A 58 -6.21 1.85 -3.01
CA LEU A 58 -5.08 2.20 -2.15
C LEU A 58 -4.04 1.09 -2.20
N LEU A 59 -2.86 1.41 -2.72
CA LEU A 59 -1.71 0.51 -2.77
C LEU A 59 -0.62 0.95 -1.80
N ALA A 60 0.11 0.00 -1.22
CA ALA A 60 1.36 0.26 -0.53
C ALA A 60 2.32 1.09 -1.42
N ALA A 61 2.97 2.10 -0.85
CA ALA A 61 3.86 3.00 -1.58
C ALA A 61 5.17 2.33 -2.04
N VAL A 62 5.48 1.15 -1.50
CA VAL A 62 6.65 0.34 -1.86
C VAL A 62 6.18 -0.95 -2.52
N GLY A 63 6.78 -1.28 -3.66
CA GLY A 63 6.55 -2.53 -4.39
C GLY A 63 7.77 -3.45 -4.39
N LEU A 64 7.56 -4.70 -4.82
CA LEU A 64 8.58 -5.72 -4.97
C LEU A 64 8.95 -5.90 -6.44
N GLY A 65 10.20 -5.61 -6.79
CA GLY A 65 10.75 -5.88 -8.13
C GLY A 65 11.31 -7.30 -8.25
N THR A 66 11.11 -7.93 -9.41
CA THR A 66 11.40 -9.36 -9.62
C THR A 66 12.50 -9.64 -10.67
N TYR A 67 13.08 -8.59 -11.26
CA TYR A 67 14.14 -8.73 -12.26
C TYR A 67 15.36 -9.41 -11.64
N GLN A 68 15.81 -10.50 -12.27
CA GLN A 68 16.90 -11.40 -11.83
C GLN A 68 16.62 -12.16 -10.53
N SER A 69 16.09 -11.50 -9.49
CA SER A 69 15.87 -12.07 -8.15
C SER A 69 14.88 -13.25 -8.15
N PHE A 70 13.89 -13.23 -9.03
CA PHE A 70 12.89 -14.31 -9.18
C PHE A 70 13.10 -15.14 -10.45
N ASN A 71 14.16 -14.88 -11.24
CA ASN A 71 14.48 -15.68 -12.41
C ASN A 71 15.33 -16.89 -12.03
N VAL A 72 14.71 -17.84 -11.31
CA VAL A 72 15.36 -19.09 -10.88
C VAL A 72 14.81 -20.28 -11.66
N ALA A 73 15.51 -21.41 -11.62
CA ALA A 73 15.05 -22.63 -12.31
C ALA A 73 13.80 -23.24 -11.66
N ASP A 74 13.68 -23.12 -10.33
CA ASP A 74 12.68 -23.82 -9.53
C ASP A 74 11.90 -22.85 -8.62
N SER A 75 10.57 -22.88 -8.73
CA SER A 75 9.65 -22.09 -7.90
C SER A 75 9.44 -22.69 -6.50
N ALA A 76 10.00 -23.88 -6.22
CA ALA A 76 10.02 -24.47 -4.88
C ALA A 76 11.08 -23.84 -3.97
N SER A 77 11.80 -22.79 -4.43
CA SER A 77 12.77 -22.07 -3.61
C SER A 77 12.12 -21.55 -2.31
N PRO A 78 12.47 -22.13 -1.13
CA PRO A 78 11.85 -21.74 0.13
C PRO A 78 12.15 -20.29 0.50
N ALA A 79 13.25 -19.74 -0.01
CA ALA A 79 13.64 -18.36 0.21
C ALA A 79 12.69 -17.38 -0.52
N LEU A 80 12.35 -17.65 -1.78
CA LEU A 80 11.44 -16.77 -2.53
C LEU A 80 10.01 -16.83 -1.99
N GLU A 81 9.57 -18.03 -1.58
CA GLU A 81 8.28 -18.21 -0.91
C GLU A 81 8.21 -17.39 0.39
N GLN A 82 9.25 -17.46 1.23
CA GLN A 82 9.35 -16.67 2.46
C GLN A 82 9.38 -15.16 2.18
N VAL A 83 10.11 -14.72 1.15
CA VAL A 83 10.15 -13.30 0.74
C VAL A 83 8.75 -12.83 0.37
N LEU A 84 8.04 -13.57 -0.48
CA LEU A 84 6.71 -13.17 -0.92
C LEU A 84 5.70 -13.22 0.23
N ALA A 85 5.72 -14.27 1.04
CA ALA A 85 4.87 -14.39 2.23
C ALA A 85 5.11 -13.24 3.22
N ARG A 86 6.38 -12.90 3.49
CA ARG A 86 6.74 -11.81 4.40
C ARG A 86 6.38 -10.44 3.84
N PHE A 87 6.61 -10.21 2.54
CA PHE A 87 6.22 -8.98 1.85
C PHE A 87 4.73 -8.70 2.06
N VAL A 88 3.87 -9.69 1.80
CA VAL A 88 2.42 -9.53 1.97
C VAL A 88 2.01 -9.46 3.44
N ALA A 89 2.68 -10.19 4.34
CA ALA A 89 2.43 -10.10 5.78
C ALA A 89 2.74 -8.71 6.36
N LEU A 90 3.70 -7.98 5.77
CA LEU A 90 4.04 -6.60 6.14
C LEU A 90 3.18 -5.55 5.40
N GLY A 91 2.12 -5.97 4.71
CA GLY A 91 1.21 -5.05 3.99
C GLY A 91 1.67 -4.66 2.59
N GLY A 92 2.71 -5.30 2.05
CA GLY A 92 3.10 -5.18 0.65
C GLY A 92 2.03 -5.73 -0.28
N GLN A 93 1.83 -5.05 -1.42
CA GLN A 93 0.78 -5.41 -2.40
C GLN A 93 1.32 -5.47 -3.83
N MET A 94 2.09 -4.46 -4.26
CA MET A 94 2.51 -4.35 -5.66
C MET A 94 3.73 -5.22 -5.97
N VAL A 95 3.61 -6.11 -6.95
CA VAL A 95 4.73 -6.90 -7.49
C VAL A 95 4.93 -6.55 -8.96
N ASP A 96 6.14 -6.10 -9.29
CA ASP A 96 6.55 -5.71 -10.63
C ASP A 96 7.27 -6.88 -11.32
N SER A 97 6.80 -7.23 -12.52
CA SER A 97 7.39 -8.27 -13.37
C SER A 97 7.35 -7.88 -14.86
N SER A 98 7.78 -8.79 -15.73
CA SER A 98 7.75 -8.63 -17.18
C SER A 98 8.05 -9.94 -17.90
N PRO A 99 7.51 -10.14 -19.13
CA PRO A 99 7.89 -11.27 -20.00
C PRO A 99 9.38 -11.32 -20.32
N MET A 100 10.08 -10.17 -20.23
CA MET A 100 11.52 -10.11 -20.47
C MET A 100 12.35 -10.54 -19.24
N TYR A 101 11.74 -10.73 -18.07
CA TYR A 101 12.45 -11.08 -16.82
C TYR A 101 12.71 -12.60 -16.69
N GLY A 102 12.60 -13.35 -17.78
CA GLY A 102 12.77 -14.80 -17.76
C GLY A 102 11.60 -15.48 -17.05
N ARG A 103 11.89 -16.34 -16.08
CA ARG A 103 10.87 -17.11 -15.34
C ARG A 103 10.17 -16.34 -14.22
N SER A 104 10.51 -15.05 -14.01
CA SER A 104 9.99 -14.28 -12.87
C SER A 104 8.46 -14.20 -12.83
N GLU A 105 7.77 -14.01 -13.97
CA GLU A 105 6.30 -13.98 -14.00
C GLU A 105 5.69 -15.31 -13.54
N SER A 106 6.12 -16.43 -14.12
CA SER A 106 5.57 -17.74 -13.77
C SER A 106 5.90 -18.11 -12.32
N ILE A 107 7.11 -17.81 -11.85
CA ILE A 107 7.51 -18.09 -10.46
C ILE A 107 6.68 -17.28 -9.47
N VAL A 108 6.46 -15.99 -9.71
CA VAL A 108 5.58 -15.18 -8.85
C VAL A 108 4.16 -15.75 -8.85
N GLY A 109 3.63 -16.12 -10.01
CA GLY A 109 2.30 -16.74 -10.13
C GLY A 109 2.18 -18.06 -9.36
N GLU A 110 3.14 -18.96 -9.52
CA GLU A 110 3.20 -20.25 -8.84
C GLU A 110 3.32 -20.08 -7.30
N LEU A 111 4.18 -19.18 -6.83
CA LEU A 111 4.33 -18.86 -5.41
C LEU A 111 3.04 -18.24 -4.84
N ALA A 112 2.44 -17.28 -5.54
CA ALA A 112 1.22 -16.62 -5.10
C ALA A 112 0.04 -17.59 -5.01
N ALA A 113 -0.07 -18.54 -5.96
CA ALA A 113 -1.07 -19.59 -5.94
C ALA A 113 -0.87 -20.54 -4.75
N ARG A 114 0.37 -21.01 -4.55
CA ARG A 114 0.72 -21.92 -3.44
C ARG A 114 0.44 -21.31 -2.07
N LEU A 115 0.75 -20.02 -1.90
CA LEU A 115 0.52 -19.27 -0.68
C LEU A 115 -0.94 -18.81 -0.50
N GLY A 116 -1.79 -18.93 -1.53
CA GLY A 116 -3.17 -18.46 -1.49
C GLY A 116 -3.30 -16.94 -1.34
N ILE A 117 -2.36 -16.16 -1.88
CA ILE A 117 -2.26 -14.69 -1.71
C ILE A 117 -2.55 -13.90 -2.98
N ARG A 118 -2.99 -14.55 -4.08
CA ARG A 118 -3.21 -13.89 -5.38
C ARG A 118 -4.10 -12.64 -5.31
N GLU A 119 -5.16 -12.68 -4.51
CA GLU A 119 -6.11 -11.58 -4.32
C GLU A 119 -5.56 -10.42 -3.47
N ARG A 120 -4.42 -10.64 -2.80
CA ARG A 120 -3.75 -9.61 -1.98
C ARG A 120 -2.68 -8.85 -2.76
N LEU A 121 -2.39 -9.30 -3.99
CA LEU A 121 -1.33 -8.76 -4.82
C LEU A 121 -1.89 -7.90 -5.96
N PHE A 122 -1.24 -6.76 -6.18
CA PHE A 122 -1.37 -5.98 -7.39
C PHE A 122 -0.21 -6.38 -8.32
N LEU A 123 -0.50 -7.17 -9.35
CA LEU A 123 0.51 -7.67 -10.29
C LEU A 123 0.68 -6.70 -11.46
N ALA A 124 1.86 -6.09 -11.56
CA ALA A 124 2.21 -5.20 -12.66
C ALA A 124 3.13 -5.94 -13.64
N SER A 125 2.61 -6.30 -14.81
CA SER A 125 3.41 -6.79 -15.93
C SER A 125 3.57 -5.73 -17.02
N LYS A 126 4.40 -6.01 -18.03
CA LYS A 126 4.80 -5.09 -19.10
C LYS A 126 4.64 -5.74 -20.45
N VAL A 127 4.39 -4.91 -21.47
CA VAL A 127 4.43 -5.35 -22.87
C VAL A 127 5.79 -4.97 -23.45
N TRP A 128 6.63 -5.98 -23.71
CA TRP A 128 7.97 -5.86 -24.30
C TRP A 128 7.97 -6.44 -25.72
N THR A 129 7.11 -5.89 -26.57
CA THR A 129 7.03 -6.27 -27.98
C THR A 129 6.46 -5.12 -28.80
N SER A 130 6.61 -5.19 -30.13
CA SER A 130 6.10 -4.19 -31.05
C SER A 130 4.88 -4.69 -31.81
N GLY A 131 3.94 -3.79 -32.08
CA GLY A 131 2.72 -4.09 -32.82
C GLY A 131 1.54 -4.45 -31.91
N ARG A 132 0.35 -3.94 -32.27
CA ARG A 132 -0.87 -4.09 -31.48
C ARG A 132 -1.24 -5.54 -31.21
N ALA A 133 -1.29 -6.37 -32.26
CA ALA A 133 -1.73 -7.76 -32.15
C ALA A 133 -0.79 -8.57 -31.24
N GLU A 134 0.51 -8.37 -31.43
CA GLU A 134 1.54 -9.06 -30.64
C GLU A 134 1.57 -8.56 -29.19
N GLY A 135 1.35 -7.27 -28.96
CA GLY A 135 1.19 -6.73 -27.60
C GLY A 135 -0.02 -7.30 -26.87
N ILE A 136 -1.16 -7.45 -27.56
CA ILE A 136 -2.35 -8.12 -26.99
C ILE A 136 -2.05 -9.57 -26.66
N ARG A 137 -1.44 -10.32 -27.59
CA ARG A 137 -1.04 -11.70 -27.38
C ARG A 137 -0.10 -11.85 -26.18
N GLN A 138 0.83 -10.92 -26.00
CA GLN A 138 1.73 -10.94 -24.86
C GLN A 138 1.00 -10.65 -23.54
N MET A 139 0.05 -9.72 -23.52
CA MET A 139 -0.80 -9.48 -22.34
C MET A 139 -1.60 -10.74 -21.97
N GLU A 140 -2.19 -11.41 -22.97
CA GLU A 140 -2.96 -12.65 -22.75
C GLU A 140 -2.10 -13.79 -22.18
N ASN A 141 -0.83 -13.91 -22.61
CA ASN A 141 0.09 -14.92 -22.07
C ASN A 141 0.54 -14.64 -20.62
N SER A 142 0.45 -13.39 -20.16
CA SER A 142 0.83 -12.99 -18.79
C SER A 142 -0.31 -13.13 -17.77
N LEU A 143 -1.55 -13.39 -18.20
CA LEU A 143 -2.74 -13.53 -17.35
C LEU A 143 -2.85 -14.94 -16.76
#